data_AF-A0A116LAV6-F1
#
_entry.id   AF-A0A116LAV6-F1
#
_cell.length_a   1.000
_cell.length_b   1.000
_cell.length_c   1.000
_cell.angle_alpha   90.00
_cell.angle_beta   90.00
_cell.angle_gamma   90.00
#
_symmetry.space_group_name_H-M   'P 1'
#
loop_
_entity.id
_entity.type
_entity.pdbx_description
1 polymer ?
#
loop_
_entity_poly.entity_id
_entity_poly.type
_entity_poly.pdbx_seq_one_letter_code
_entity_poly.pdbx_strand_id
1 'polypeptide(L)'
;MHIFTDDEKILSKLSEKGNPLERLDAVMNWNIFLPLLSELFSRKDKVISRGGRPHLDYLMMFKVPFLQRLHNLSDDAMEYQLLDRISFRRFVGCHEDTVPDAKTIWLYREKLTKSGCEKELFDLFFAHLTDEGVIAHSGLPLSNALNNAIHVKTIRKSRKAKR
;
A
#
# COMPACT_ATOMS: atom_id res chain seq x y z
N MET A 1 9.76 -20.43 26.90
CA MET A 1 8.84 -19.28 26.72
C MET A 1 8.76 -19.02 25.22
N HIS A 2 7.88 -19.72 24.50
CA HIS A 2 7.74 -19.56 23.05
C HIS A 2 6.79 -18.39 22.78
N ILE A 3 7.34 -17.18 22.66
CA ILE A 3 6.64 -15.96 22.25
C ILE A 3 6.70 -15.85 20.71
N PHE A 4 6.47 -16.95 20.01
CA PHE A 4 6.24 -16.91 18.56
C PHE A 4 4.75 -17.06 18.36
N THR A 5 4.06 -15.93 18.36
CA THR A 5 2.69 -15.88 17.87
C THR A 5 2.76 -16.22 16.40
N ASP A 6 2.03 -17.24 15.98
CA ASP A 6 1.93 -17.64 14.59
C ASP A 6 1.32 -16.48 13.80
N ASP A 7 2.16 -15.77 13.05
CA ASP A 7 1.81 -14.61 12.25
C ASP A 7 0.60 -14.90 11.33
N GLU A 8 0.51 -16.14 10.83
CA GLU A 8 -0.62 -16.63 10.04
C GLU A 8 -1.93 -16.68 10.86
N LYS A 9 -1.87 -17.01 12.15
CA LYS A 9 -3.04 -16.96 13.04
C LYS A 9 -3.49 -15.53 13.32
N ILE A 10 -2.56 -14.59 13.48
CA ILE A 10 -2.90 -13.17 13.64
C ILE A 10 -3.56 -12.67 12.35
N LEU A 11 -2.95 -12.94 11.20
CA LEU A 11 -3.49 -12.54 9.90
C LEU A 11 -4.87 -13.13 9.66
N SER A 12 -5.08 -14.42 9.91
CA SER A 12 -6.38 -15.09 9.77
C SER A 12 -7.47 -14.41 10.62
N LYS A 13 -7.16 -14.10 11.90
CA LYS A 13 -8.09 -13.39 12.78
C LYS A 13 -8.39 -11.96 12.31
N LEU A 14 -7.42 -11.27 11.70
CA LEU A 14 -7.61 -9.94 11.13
C LEU A 14 -8.48 -9.99 9.88
N SER A 15 -8.30 -11.01 9.03
CA SER A 15 -9.15 -11.26 7.86
C SER A 15 -10.60 -11.55 8.26
N GLU A 16 -10.82 -12.39 9.28
CA GLU A 16 -12.16 -12.65 9.84
C GLU A 16 -12.84 -11.38 10.35
N LYS A 17 -12.08 -10.47 10.97
CA LYS A 17 -12.58 -9.16 11.45
C LYS A 17 -12.81 -8.15 10.32
N GLY A 18 -12.41 -8.47 9.09
CA GLY A 18 -12.58 -7.61 7.92
C GLY A 18 -11.48 -6.56 7.80
N ASN A 19 -10.22 -7.00 7.73
CA ASN A 19 -9.07 -6.11 7.54
C ASN A 19 -9.28 -5.14 6.35
N PRO A 20 -9.31 -3.82 6.59
CA PRO A 20 -9.50 -2.82 5.54
C PRO A 20 -8.43 -2.87 4.46
N LEU A 21 -7.18 -3.11 4.84
CA LEU A 21 -6.05 -3.11 3.92
C LEU A 21 -6.08 -4.31 2.98
N GLU A 22 -6.51 -5.47 3.47
CA GLU A 22 -6.70 -6.67 2.65
C GLU A 22 -7.80 -6.47 1.59
N ARG A 23 -8.89 -5.79 1.96
CA ARG A 23 -9.96 -5.46 1.01
C ARG A 23 -9.47 -4.50 -0.07
N LEU A 24 -8.66 -3.52 0.29
CA LEU A 24 -8.06 -2.59 -0.67
C LEU A 24 -7.13 -3.35 -1.63
N ASP A 25 -6.26 -4.20 -1.07
CA ASP A 25 -5.32 -5.01 -1.85
C ASP A 25 -6.03 -5.95 -2.83
N ALA A 26 -7.19 -6.51 -2.44
CA ALA A 26 -8.00 -7.40 -3.28
C ALA A 26 -8.75 -6.68 -4.42
N VAL A 27 -8.98 -5.37 -4.30
CA VAL A 27 -9.64 -4.56 -5.35
C VAL A 27 -8.62 -4.00 -6.33
N MET A 28 -7.42 -3.64 -5.84
CA MET A 28 -6.42 -2.95 -6.64
C MET A 28 -5.58 -3.91 -7.47
N ASN A 29 -5.60 -3.74 -8.79
CA ASN A 29 -4.58 -4.34 -9.65
C ASN A 29 -3.28 -3.53 -9.59
N TRP A 30 -2.39 -3.84 -8.66
CA TRP A 30 -1.12 -3.10 -8.48
C TRP A 30 -0.16 -3.19 -9.67
N ASN A 31 -0.32 -4.18 -10.54
CA ASN A 31 0.58 -4.35 -11.69
C ASN A 31 0.45 -3.20 -12.71
N ILE A 32 -0.65 -2.43 -12.68
CA ILE A 32 -0.82 -1.26 -13.55
C ILE A 32 0.21 -0.15 -13.28
N PHE A 33 0.79 -0.10 -12.08
CA PHE A 33 1.80 0.90 -11.71
C PHE A 33 3.22 0.48 -12.11
N LEU A 34 3.46 -0.81 -12.37
CA LEU A 34 4.79 -1.33 -12.69
C LEU A 34 5.45 -0.63 -13.86
N PRO A 35 4.79 -0.36 -15.01
CA PRO A 35 5.42 0.33 -16.12
C PRO A 35 5.93 1.73 -15.73
N LEU A 36 5.09 2.55 -15.11
CA LEU A 36 5.45 3.91 -14.66
C LEU A 36 6.58 3.90 -13.63
N LEU A 37 6.47 3.01 -12.63
CA LEU A 37 7.49 2.88 -11.60
C LEU A 37 8.81 2.36 -12.19
N SER A 38 8.73 1.39 -13.10
CA SER A 38 9.91 0.86 -13.77
C SER A 38 10.58 1.94 -14.59
N GLU A 39 9.86 2.78 -15.33
CA GLU A 39 10.47 3.86 -16.11
C GLU A 39 11.17 4.89 -15.20
N LEU A 40 10.52 5.26 -14.10
CA LEU A 40 11.06 6.23 -13.15
C LEU A 40 12.28 5.69 -12.38
N PHE A 41 12.26 4.41 -12.01
CA PHE A 41 13.31 3.79 -11.19
C PHE A 41 14.33 2.97 -11.96
N SER A 42 14.09 2.67 -13.24
CA SER A 42 15.07 2.10 -14.17
C SER A 42 16.19 3.11 -14.36
N ARG A 43 17.30 2.87 -13.67
CA ARG A 43 18.51 3.63 -13.89
C ARG A 43 19.20 3.08 -15.14
N LYS A 44 19.25 3.89 -16.20
CA LYS A 44 20.33 3.82 -17.20
C LYS A 44 21.73 4.05 -16.58
N ASP A 45 21.83 4.58 -15.35
CA ASP A 45 23.09 5.12 -14.80
C ASP A 45 23.62 4.52 -13.48
N LYS A 46 23.19 3.35 -13.01
CA LYS A 46 23.95 2.69 -11.92
C LYS A 46 24.14 1.20 -12.15
N VAL A 47 25.41 0.87 -12.38
CA VAL A 47 26.01 -0.45 -12.26
C VAL A 47 25.36 -1.20 -11.10
N ILE A 48 24.76 -2.35 -11.42
CA ILE A 48 24.33 -3.36 -10.46
C ILE A 48 25.59 -3.78 -9.68
N SER A 49 25.88 -3.13 -8.56
CA SER A 49 26.94 -3.58 -7.67
C SER A 49 26.46 -4.87 -7.01
N ARG A 50 27.23 -5.94 -7.22
CA ARG A 50 26.96 -7.32 -6.78
C ARG A 50 26.99 -7.51 -5.24
N GLY A 51 26.67 -6.48 -4.44
CA GLY A 51 26.81 -6.53 -2.97
C GLY A 51 25.97 -5.52 -2.18
N GLY A 52 24.94 -4.91 -2.77
CA GLY A 52 24.01 -4.03 -2.04
C GLY A 52 22.77 -4.77 -1.52
N ARG A 53 22.17 -4.25 -0.43
CA ARG A 53 20.86 -4.65 0.14
C ARG A 53 19.86 -4.93 -1.01
N PRO A 54 19.05 -6.01 -0.94
CA PRO A 54 18.17 -6.40 -2.04
C PRO A 54 17.37 -5.21 -2.55
N HIS A 55 17.27 -5.10 -3.88
CA HIS A 55 16.47 -4.09 -4.54
C HIS A 55 15.05 -4.19 -3.97
N LEU A 56 14.65 -3.20 -3.17
CA LEU A 56 13.31 -3.09 -2.65
C LEU A 56 12.35 -3.05 -3.85
N ASP A 57 11.34 -3.92 -3.83
CA ASP A 57 10.36 -4.02 -4.90
C ASP A 57 9.68 -2.65 -5.11
N TYR A 58 9.60 -2.21 -6.36
CA TYR A 58 9.00 -0.92 -6.71
C TYR A 58 7.56 -0.81 -6.22
N LEU A 59 6.80 -1.91 -6.28
CA LEU A 59 5.43 -1.94 -5.75
C LEU A 59 5.40 -1.81 -4.24
N MET A 60 6.32 -2.48 -3.56
CA MET A 60 6.43 -2.41 -2.10
C MET A 60 6.67 -0.97 -1.65
N MET A 61 7.65 -0.28 -2.25
CA MET A 61 7.92 1.12 -1.92
C MET A 61 6.78 2.06 -2.32
N PHE A 62 6.07 1.77 -3.41
CA PHE A 62 4.92 2.54 -3.84
C PHE A 62 3.74 2.46 -2.86
N LYS A 63 3.51 1.31 -2.23
CA LYS A 63 2.42 1.14 -1.24
C LYS A 63 2.65 1.93 0.07
N VAL A 64 3.90 2.25 0.41
CA VAL A 64 4.25 2.92 1.67
C VAL A 64 3.63 4.34 1.79
N PRO A 65 3.78 5.25 0.80
CA PRO A 65 3.12 6.56 0.83
C PRO A 65 1.59 6.52 0.95
N PHE A 66 0.92 5.45 0.51
CA PHE A 66 -0.52 5.29 0.73
C PHE A 66 -0.84 5.05 2.20
N LEU A 67 -0.09 4.17 2.87
CA LEU A 67 -0.25 3.95 4.31
C LEU A 67 0.04 5.23 5.11
N GLN A 68 1.08 5.97 4.72
CA GLN A 68 1.38 7.26 5.35
C GLN A 68 0.21 8.23 5.25
N ARG A 69 -0.42 8.35 4.07
CA ARG A 69 -1.58 9.23 3.87
C ARG A 69 -2.84 8.73 4.56
N LEU A 70 -3.08 7.42 4.57
CA LEU A 70 -4.26 6.81 5.20
C LEU A 70 -4.25 6.99 6.72
N HIS A 71 -3.06 6.89 7.32
CA HIS A 71 -2.88 6.95 8.77
C HIS A 71 -2.24 8.26 9.26
N ASN A 72 -2.00 9.22 8.36
CA ASN A 72 -1.33 10.50 8.63
C ASN A 72 0.01 10.35 9.38
N LEU A 73 0.89 9.49 8.86
CA LEU A 73 2.16 9.12 9.48
C LEU A 73 3.35 9.86 8.84
N SER A 74 4.34 10.22 9.67
CA SER A 74 5.66 10.64 9.22
C SER A 74 6.49 9.45 8.70
N ASP A 75 7.69 9.71 8.18
CA ASP A 75 8.61 8.64 7.73
C ASP A 75 9.06 7.76 8.90
N ASP A 76 9.45 8.36 10.03
CA ASP A 76 9.85 7.62 11.23
C ASP A 76 8.69 6.82 11.83
N ALA A 77 7.49 7.42 11.86
CA ALA A 77 6.30 6.72 12.32
C ALA A 77 5.96 5.55 11.40
N MET A 78 6.15 5.70 10.08
CA MET A 78 5.88 4.64 9.11
C MET A 78 6.85 3.46 9.27
N GLU A 79 8.14 3.72 9.44
CA GLU A 79 9.13 2.68 9.74
C GLU A 79 8.73 1.90 11.00
N TYR A 80 8.43 2.61 12.09
CA TYR A 80 8.00 1.99 13.34
C TYR A 80 6.73 1.14 13.16
N GLN A 81 5.73 1.64 12.43
CA GLN A 81 4.49 0.90 12.18
C GLN A 81 4.72 -0.34 11.29
N LEU A 82 5.68 -0.32 10.37
CA LEU A 82 6.04 -1.51 9.58
C LEU A 82 6.78 -2.55 10.44
N LEU A 83 7.56 -2.13 11.43
CA LEU A 83 8.19 -3.06 12.37
C LEU A 83 7.18 -3.68 13.34
N ASP A 84 6.18 -2.91 13.78
CA ASP A 84 5.22 -3.32 14.81
C ASP A 84 3.99 -4.07 14.24
N ARG A 85 3.52 -3.69 13.03
CA ARG A 85 2.23 -4.16 12.51
C ARG A 85 2.37 -5.11 11.34
N ILE A 86 2.10 -6.39 11.60
CA ILE A 86 2.03 -7.41 10.56
C ILE A 86 1.01 -7.10 9.45
N SER A 87 -0.12 -6.45 9.77
CA SER A 87 -1.11 -6.07 8.75
C SER A 87 -0.55 -5.05 7.75
N PHE A 88 0.33 -4.16 8.20
CA PHE A 88 0.97 -3.17 7.35
C PHE A 88 2.04 -3.83 6.48
N ARG A 89 2.86 -4.70 7.08
CA ARG A 89 3.83 -5.51 6.34
C ARG A 89 3.18 -6.37 5.27
N ARG A 90 2.07 -7.03 5.61
CA ARG A 90 1.29 -7.86 4.68
C ARG A 90 0.74 -7.06 3.52
N PHE A 91 0.19 -5.86 3.78
CA PHE A 91 -0.32 -4.98 2.73
C PHE A 91 0.79 -4.49 1.79
N VAL A 92 1.90 -4.03 2.37
CA VAL A 92 3.06 -3.52 1.62
C VAL A 92 3.79 -4.65 0.87
N GLY A 93 3.71 -5.88 1.36
CA GLY A 93 4.41 -7.03 0.80
C GLY A 93 5.85 -7.15 1.27
N CYS A 94 6.18 -6.65 2.47
CA CYS A 94 7.52 -6.75 3.05
C CYS A 94 7.59 -7.77 4.19
N HIS A 95 8.78 -8.33 4.40
CA HIS A 95 9.12 -9.13 5.58
C HIS A 95 9.79 -8.24 6.65
N GLU A 96 9.94 -8.78 7.86
CA GLU A 96 10.59 -8.06 8.97
C GLU A 96 11.99 -7.57 8.59
N ASP A 97 12.77 -8.40 7.90
CA ASP A 97 14.14 -8.09 7.48
C ASP A 97 14.24 -7.09 6.32
N THR A 98 13.12 -6.86 5.62
CA THR A 98 13.07 -6.01 4.43
C THR A 98 12.32 -4.70 4.66
N VAL A 99 12.01 -4.35 5.92
CA VAL A 99 11.37 -3.08 6.25
C VAL A 99 12.30 -1.92 5.85
N PRO A 100 11.83 -0.97 5.02
CA PRO A 100 12.60 0.21 4.66
C PRO A 100 12.68 1.16 5.86
N ASP A 101 13.88 1.69 6.10
CA ASP A 101 14.08 2.75 7.09
C ASP A 101 13.47 4.08 6.61
N ALA A 102 13.23 5.00 7.56
CA ALA A 102 12.63 6.30 7.30
C ALA A 102 13.38 7.10 6.21
N LYS A 103 14.72 6.99 6.17
CA LYS A 103 15.56 7.64 5.16
C LYS A 103 15.30 7.09 3.76
N THR A 104 15.12 5.78 3.65
CA THR A 104 14.80 5.08 2.40
C THR A 104 13.41 5.48 1.90
N ILE A 105 12.42 5.56 2.81
CA ILE A 105 11.07 6.05 2.50
C ILE A 105 11.14 7.50 2.01
N TRP A 106 11.87 8.36 2.70
CA TRP A 106 12.06 9.76 2.33
C TRP A 106 12.71 9.92 0.95
N LEU A 107 13.83 9.21 0.68
CA LEU A 107 14.52 9.26 -0.62
C LEU A 107 13.62 8.82 -1.78
N TYR A 108 12.80 7.80 -1.54
CA TYR A 108 11.84 7.32 -2.52
C TYR A 108 10.77 8.38 -2.83
N ARG A 109 10.17 8.96 -1.78
CA ARG A 109 9.17 10.03 -1.94
C ARG A 109 9.76 11.25 -2.62
N GLU A 110 10.95 11.68 -2.21
CA GLU A 110 11.64 12.82 -2.83
C GLU A 110 11.84 12.60 -4.34
N LYS A 111 12.22 11.39 -4.74
CA LYS A 111 12.37 11.04 -6.16
C LYS A 111 11.03 11.05 -6.90
N LEU A 112 9.96 10.51 -6.31
CA LEU A 112 8.60 10.59 -6.88
C LEU A 112 8.19 12.04 -7.11
N THR A 113 8.33 12.89 -6.10
CA THR A 113 7.93 14.31 -6.18
C THR A 113 8.77 15.07 -7.21
N LYS A 114 10.10 14.87 -7.24
CA LYS A 114 11.01 15.51 -8.22
C LYS A 114 10.71 15.12 -9.67
N SER A 115 10.19 13.91 -9.89
CA SER A 115 9.82 13.44 -11.23
C SER A 115 8.47 13.94 -11.73
N GLY A 116 7.61 14.47 -10.85
CA GLY A 116 6.23 14.80 -11.18
C GLY A 116 5.29 13.59 -11.33
N CYS A 117 5.82 12.36 -11.37
CA CYS A 117 5.06 11.13 -11.53
C CYS A 117 4.16 10.81 -10.32
N GLU A 118 4.37 11.45 -9.17
CA GLU A 118 3.52 11.26 -7.99
C GLU A 118 2.04 11.52 -8.32
N LYS A 119 1.74 12.64 -8.98
CA LYS A 119 0.37 13.00 -9.35
C LYS A 119 -0.24 11.97 -10.29
N GLU A 120 0.51 11.53 -11.30
CA GLU A 120 0.07 10.56 -12.30
C GLU A 120 -0.25 9.20 -11.67
N LEU A 121 0.60 8.74 -10.75
CA LEU A 121 0.37 7.49 -10.01
C LEU A 121 -0.88 7.57 -9.14
N PHE A 122 -1.12 8.70 -8.47
CA PHE A 122 -2.35 8.88 -7.68
C PHE A 122 -3.59 9.02 -8.56
N ASP A 123 -3.52 9.72 -9.69
CA ASP A 123 -4.62 9.85 -10.63
C ASP A 123 -5.02 8.48 -11.21
N LEU A 124 -4.03 7.66 -11.59
CA LEU A 124 -4.26 6.27 -12.05
C LEU A 124 -4.92 5.41 -10.96
N PHE A 125 -4.49 5.57 -9.71
CA PHE A 125 -5.08 4.87 -8.56
C PHE A 125 -6.56 5.23 -8.37
N PHE A 126 -6.89 6.52 -8.39
CA PHE A 126 -8.28 6.96 -8.25
C PHE A 126 -9.16 6.58 -9.44
N ALA A 127 -8.63 6.62 -10.66
CA ALA A 127 -9.34 6.17 -11.84
C ALA A 127 -9.74 4.68 -11.71
N HIS A 128 -8.80 3.83 -11.31
CA HIS A 128 -9.07 2.40 -11.12
C HIS A 128 -10.13 2.12 -10.04
N LEU A 129 -10.04 2.82 -8.89
CA LEU A 129 -11.05 2.67 -7.84
C LEU A 129 -12.43 3.21 -8.24
N THR A 130 -12.48 4.19 -9.14
CA THR A 130 -13.72 4.72 -9.70
C THR A 130 -14.36 3.71 -10.66
N ASP A 131 -13.55 3.10 -11.54
CA ASP A 131 -13.99 2.09 -12.49
C ASP A 131 -14.51 0.82 -11.81
N GLU A 132 -13.86 0.40 -10.72
CA GLU A 132 -14.31 -0.71 -9.87
C GLU A 132 -15.61 -0.39 -9.07
N GLY A 133 -16.12 0.85 -9.18
CA GLY A 133 -17.30 1.32 -8.47
C GLY A 133 -17.12 1.35 -6.96
N VAL A 134 -15.85 1.42 -6.51
CA VAL A 134 -15.43 1.38 -5.12
C VAL A 134 -15.39 2.79 -4.51
N ILE A 135 -15.09 3.80 -5.33
CA ILE A 135 -15.23 5.21 -5.00
C ILE A 135 -16.17 5.85 -6.04
N ALA A 136 -17.20 6.58 -5.59
CA ALA A 136 -17.92 7.50 -6.46
C ALA A 136 -17.14 8.82 -6.54
N HIS A 137 -16.96 9.39 -7.73
CA HIS A 137 -16.30 10.68 -7.95
C HIS A 137 -16.62 11.65 -6.82
N SER A 138 -15.68 11.83 -5.91
CA SER A 138 -15.84 12.72 -4.79
C SER A 138 -14.46 13.23 -4.46
N GLY A 139 -14.30 14.54 -4.41
CA GLY A 139 -13.10 15.23 -3.92
C GLY A 139 -12.89 15.00 -2.42
N LEU A 140 -13.10 13.77 -1.94
CA LEU A 140 -12.85 13.34 -0.59
C LEU A 140 -11.35 13.09 -0.41
N PRO A 141 -10.80 13.42 0.77
CA PRO A 141 -9.44 13.01 1.12
C PRO A 141 -9.26 11.49 0.96
N LEU A 142 -8.06 11.06 0.55
CA LEU A 142 -7.71 9.64 0.32
C LEU A 142 -8.11 8.74 1.51
N SER A 143 -7.98 9.23 2.74
CA SER A 143 -8.41 8.52 3.95
C SER A 143 -9.92 8.21 3.96
N ASN A 144 -10.76 9.17 3.56
CA ASN A 144 -12.21 9.00 3.48
C ASN A 144 -12.62 8.16 2.28
N ALA A 145 -11.93 8.31 1.15
CA ALA A 145 -12.20 7.55 -0.05
C ALA A 145 -11.87 6.05 0.16
N LEU A 146 -10.77 5.76 0.86
CA LEU A 146 -10.41 4.40 1.27
C LEU A 146 -11.38 3.86 2.33
N ASN A 147 -11.74 4.63 3.36
CA ASN A 147 -12.75 4.20 4.32
C ASN A 147 -14.11 3.87 3.65
N ASN A 148 -14.52 4.68 2.67
CA ASN A 148 -15.71 4.41 1.87
C ASN A 148 -15.55 3.15 1.01
N ALA A 149 -14.42 2.98 0.32
CA ALA A 149 -14.10 1.77 -0.42
C ALA A 149 -14.23 0.50 0.43
N ILE A 150 -13.76 0.57 1.68
CA ILE A 150 -13.79 -0.51 2.66
C ILE A 150 -15.23 -0.78 3.17
N HIS A 151 -16.08 0.25 3.28
CA HIS A 151 -17.43 0.16 3.85
C HIS A 151 -18.56 -0.06 2.82
N VAL A 152 -18.41 0.38 1.56
CA VAL A 152 -19.48 0.37 0.55
C VAL A 152 -19.87 -1.06 0.10
N LYS A 153 -18.98 -2.05 0.17
CA LYS A 153 -19.35 -3.45 -0.13
C LYS A 153 -20.22 -4.11 0.96
N THR A 154 -20.28 -3.56 2.18
CA THR A 154 -21.14 -4.10 3.26
C THR A 154 -22.64 -3.88 2.96
N ILE A 155 -23.01 -2.84 2.19
CA ILE A 155 -24.43 -2.49 1.98
C ILE A 155 -25.07 -3.24 0.79
N ARG A 156 -24.29 -3.70 -0.20
CA ARG A 156 -24.85 -4.39 -1.38
C ARG A 156 -25.13 -5.89 -1.16
N LYS A 157 -24.51 -6.55 -0.18
CA LYS A 157 -24.81 -7.97 0.13
C LYS A 157 -26.05 -8.17 1.03
N SER A 158 -26.55 -7.15 1.73
CA SER A 158 -27.74 -7.28 2.60
C SER A 158 -29.09 -7.07 1.88
N ARG A 159 -29.10 -6.71 0.59
CA ARG A 159 -30.34 -6.54 -0.21
C ARG A 159 -30.68 -7.68 -1.17
N LYS A 160 -29.81 -8.68 -1.33
CA LYS A 160 -30.08 -9.87 -2.20
C LYS A 160 -30.46 -11.15 -1.45
N ALA A 161 -30.58 -11.11 -0.12
CA ALA A 161 -31.02 -12.25 0.71
C ALA A 161 -32.45 -12.10 1.26
N LYS A 162 -33.27 -11.18 0.72
CA LYS A 162 -34.66 -10.95 1.17
C LYS A 162 -35.63 -10.71 0.00
N ARG A 163 -35.49 -11.51 -1.06
CA ARG A 163 -36.50 -11.68 -2.10
C ARG A 163 -36.63 -13.15 -2.42
#